data_AF-G8NZY8-F1
#
_entry.id   AF-G8NZY8-F1
#
_cell.length_a   1.000
_cell.length_b   1.000
_cell.length_c   1.000
_cell.angle_alpha   90.00
_cell.angle_beta   90.00
_cell.angle_gamma   90.00
#
_symmetry.space_group_name_H-M   'P 1'
#
loop_
_entity.id
_entity.type
_entity.pdbx_description
1 polymer ?
#
loop_
_entity_poly.entity_id
_entity_poly.type
_entity_poly.pdbx_seq_one_letter_code
_entity_poly.pdbx_strand_id
1 'polypeptide(L)'
;MPFDSAHILSILDRCCETFTFPMLDNGYVYLAGTHLSLYRSVSDWAMVIEVFGFSPRSGLPDTHIHTFASTLYNRDAPEKYVSREAYDRYIATNPHNDSRFIYPISEGAWLNGELAAESVEEIEIRNQTFRLPSLGEYKLRGIELEIPPQVQVFELCRFLSDATRAVLATPQEQRLSVLPDMTRILDLAEWHHPDVVNGELPSESETFQQLAQVLVTGEVEHYRPSLPSNTHWQNWPDAGRL
;
A
#
# COMPACT_ATOMS: atom_id res chain seq x y z
N MET A 1 11.15 -11.64 24.87
CA MET A 1 11.22 -11.23 23.45
C MET A 1 11.81 -9.83 23.42
N PRO A 2 12.62 -9.45 22.42
CA PRO A 2 13.21 -8.10 22.36
C PRO A 2 12.19 -6.98 22.09
N PHE A 3 10.94 -7.33 21.83
CA PHE A 3 9.81 -6.42 21.63
C PHE A 3 8.52 -7.06 22.16
N ASP A 4 7.53 -6.22 22.46
CA ASP A 4 6.18 -6.61 22.85
C ASP A 4 5.14 -5.87 21.99
N SER A 5 3.87 -6.26 22.11
CA SER A 5 2.78 -5.72 21.28
C SER A 5 2.60 -4.22 21.50
N ALA A 6 2.76 -3.74 22.75
CA ALA A 6 2.63 -2.33 23.08
C ALA A 6 3.72 -1.48 22.42
N HIS A 7 4.95 -1.99 22.35
CA HIS A 7 6.05 -1.33 21.67
C HIS A 7 5.81 -1.22 20.16
N ILE A 8 5.37 -2.31 19.51
CA ILE A 8 5.03 -2.32 18.07
C ILE A 8 3.94 -1.28 17.79
N LEU A 9 2.85 -1.32 18.55
CA LEU A 9 1.73 -0.38 18.39
C LEU A 9 2.18 1.08 18.61
N SER A 10 3.02 1.36 19.61
CA SER A 10 3.56 2.71 19.83
C SER A 10 4.42 3.25 18.69
N ILE A 11 5.01 2.38 17.88
CA ILE A 11 5.73 2.76 16.67
C ILE A 11 4.74 3.13 15.57
N LEU A 12 3.70 2.30 15.37
CA LEU A 12 2.67 2.54 14.37
C LEU A 12 1.87 3.81 14.66
N ASP A 13 1.52 4.06 15.93
CA ASP A 13 0.85 5.30 16.37
C ASP A 13 1.69 6.52 16.03
N ARG A 14 2.99 6.51 16.33
CA ARG A 14 3.90 7.61 15.98
C ARG A 14 4.00 7.81 14.47
N CYS A 15 3.99 6.72 13.71
CA CYS A 15 3.94 6.79 12.25
C CYS A 15 2.63 7.42 11.76
N CYS A 16 1.51 7.13 12.43
CA CYS A 16 0.22 7.76 12.18
C CYS A 16 0.24 9.26 12.50
N GLU A 17 0.72 9.65 13.68
CA GLU A 17 0.85 11.04 14.14
C GLU A 17 1.79 11.88 13.25
N THR A 18 2.74 11.24 12.58
CA THR A 18 3.70 11.88 11.65
C THR A 18 3.30 11.75 10.18
N PHE A 19 2.07 11.28 9.90
CA PHE A 19 1.49 11.15 8.56
C PHE A 19 2.27 10.21 7.62
N THR A 20 2.96 9.21 8.18
CA THR A 20 3.70 8.18 7.42
C THR A 20 2.96 6.84 7.35
N PHE A 21 2.00 6.63 8.24
CA PHE A 21 1.05 5.53 8.16
C PHE A 21 0.05 5.78 7.02
N PRO A 22 -0.24 4.77 6.15
CA PRO A 22 -1.10 4.99 4.99
C PRO A 22 -2.53 5.35 5.41
N MET A 23 -3.08 6.37 4.75
CA MET A 23 -4.50 6.75 4.84
C MET A 23 -5.20 6.24 3.58
N LEU A 24 -6.25 5.42 3.73
CA LEU A 24 -6.96 4.83 2.58
C LEU A 24 -7.93 5.80 1.91
N ASP A 25 -8.28 6.89 2.60
CA ASP A 25 -9.03 8.06 2.12
C ASP A 25 -8.13 9.24 1.75
N ASN A 26 -6.84 9.00 1.48
CA ASN A 26 -5.92 10.05 1.06
C ASN A 26 -6.50 10.85 -0.13
N GLY A 27 -6.75 12.14 0.09
CA GLY A 27 -7.38 12.99 -0.91
C GLY A 27 -6.58 13.18 -2.21
N TYR A 28 -5.30 12.79 -2.25
CA TYR A 28 -4.47 12.91 -3.46
C TYR A 28 -4.25 11.60 -4.20
N VAL A 29 -4.77 10.47 -3.69
CA VAL A 29 -4.62 9.16 -4.31
C VAL A 29 -5.96 8.48 -4.41
N TYR A 30 -6.41 8.22 -5.64
CA TYR A 30 -7.55 7.34 -5.87
C TYR A 30 -7.16 5.91 -5.54
N LEU A 31 -7.70 5.40 -4.43
CA LEU A 31 -7.46 4.03 -3.98
C LEU A 31 -8.01 3.02 -4.99
N ALA A 32 -7.19 2.02 -5.32
CA ALA A 32 -7.57 0.88 -6.16
C ALA A 32 -7.36 -0.47 -5.48
N GLY A 33 -6.24 -0.67 -4.80
CA GLY A 33 -5.91 -1.95 -4.16
C GLY A 33 -4.99 -1.79 -2.96
N THR A 34 -5.06 -2.74 -2.03
CA THR A 34 -4.14 -2.81 -0.90
C THR A 34 -3.66 -4.23 -0.66
N HIS A 35 -2.57 -4.36 0.10
CA HIS A 35 -2.10 -5.63 0.63
C HIS A 35 -1.29 -5.40 1.90
N LEU A 36 -1.32 -6.35 2.83
CA LEU A 36 -0.54 -6.31 4.06
C LEU A 36 0.22 -7.61 4.26
N SER A 37 1.51 -7.51 4.56
CA SER A 37 2.37 -8.65 4.88
C SER A 37 3.08 -8.46 6.22
N LEU A 38 3.20 -9.54 6.99
CA LEU A 38 3.98 -9.57 8.23
C LEU A 38 5.22 -10.45 8.07
N TYR A 39 6.34 -9.97 8.58
CA TYR A 39 7.64 -10.62 8.54
C TYR A 39 8.25 -10.68 9.95
N ARG A 40 8.96 -11.77 10.23
CA ARG A 40 9.52 -12.02 11.56
C ARG A 40 10.81 -12.85 11.52
N SER A 41 11.76 -12.53 12.39
CA SER A 41 12.89 -13.38 12.79
C SER A 41 12.85 -13.62 14.31
N VAL A 42 13.91 -14.21 14.90
CA VAL A 42 13.99 -14.40 16.36
C VAL A 42 14.08 -13.06 17.10
N SER A 43 14.72 -12.06 16.49
CA SER A 43 15.03 -10.76 17.11
C SER A 43 14.31 -9.57 16.50
N ASP A 44 13.67 -9.74 15.34
CA ASP A 44 13.14 -8.63 14.58
C ASP A 44 11.75 -8.91 14.00
N TRP A 45 11.03 -7.82 13.70
CA TRP A 45 9.72 -7.82 13.08
C TRP A 45 9.66 -6.77 11.97
N ALA A 46 8.81 -7.01 10.97
CA ALA A 46 8.41 -5.99 10.01
C ALA A 46 6.97 -6.18 9.55
N MET A 47 6.31 -5.08 9.22
CA MET A 47 4.99 -4.99 8.62
C MET A 47 5.12 -4.18 7.34
N VAL A 48 4.56 -4.70 6.25
CA VAL A 48 4.58 -4.05 4.94
C VAL A 48 3.15 -3.84 4.50
N ILE A 49 2.76 -2.59 4.21
CA ILE A 49 1.47 -2.23 3.65
C ILE A 49 1.69 -1.66 2.25
N GLU A 50 0.98 -2.19 1.29
CA GLU A 50 0.99 -1.74 -0.10
C GLU A 50 -0.31 -1.01 -0.41
N VAL A 51 -0.20 0.13 -1.08
CA VAL A 51 -1.33 0.90 -1.59
C VAL A 51 -1.11 1.12 -3.08
N PHE A 52 -1.92 0.46 -3.90
CA PHE A 52 -1.98 0.68 -5.35
C PHE A 52 -3.10 1.67 -5.67
N GLY A 53 -2.78 2.66 -6.50
CA GLY A 53 -3.74 3.67 -6.89
C GLY A 53 -3.24 4.59 -8.00
N PHE A 54 -3.94 5.70 -8.15
CA PHE A 54 -3.58 6.73 -9.12
C PHE A 54 -3.63 8.11 -8.47
N SER A 55 -2.58 8.90 -8.67
CA SER A 55 -2.59 10.33 -8.42
C SER A 55 -2.43 11.07 -9.75
N PRO A 56 -3.36 11.97 -10.11
CA PRO A 56 -3.18 12.85 -11.27
C PRO A 56 -1.85 13.60 -11.28
N ARG A 57 -1.30 13.88 -10.08
CA ARG A 57 -0.03 14.59 -9.91
C ARG A 57 1.19 13.71 -10.19
N SER A 58 1.07 12.39 -10.00
CA SER A 58 2.14 11.43 -10.32
C SER A 58 2.19 11.10 -11.81
N GLY A 59 1.07 11.24 -12.52
CA GLY A 59 0.95 10.97 -13.96
C GLY A 59 0.85 9.48 -14.31
N LEU A 60 1.44 8.58 -13.52
CA LEU A 60 1.32 7.13 -13.67
C LEU A 60 0.74 6.49 -12.41
N PRO A 61 -0.02 5.38 -12.54
CA PRO A 61 -0.36 4.53 -11.41
C PRO A 61 0.89 3.93 -10.77
N ASP A 62 0.89 3.88 -9.44
CA ASP A 62 1.99 3.36 -8.65
C ASP A 62 1.48 2.46 -7.51
N THR A 63 2.37 1.61 -7.02
CA THR A 63 2.19 0.99 -5.71
C THR A 63 3.17 1.61 -4.73
N HIS A 64 2.61 2.24 -3.71
CA HIS A 64 3.35 2.77 -2.57
C HIS A 64 3.48 1.68 -1.52
N ILE A 65 4.72 1.31 -1.20
CA ILE A 65 5.09 0.31 -0.20
C ILE A 65 5.52 1.05 1.07
N HIS A 66 4.72 0.91 2.13
CA HIS A 66 5.02 1.38 3.47
C HIS A 66 5.61 0.24 4.29
N THR A 67 6.84 0.40 4.79
CA THR A 67 7.47 -0.61 5.67
C THR A 67 7.60 -0.04 7.07
N PHE A 68 7.14 -0.78 8.08
CA PHE A 68 7.36 -0.54 9.50
C PHE A 68 8.15 -1.70 10.10
N ALA A 69 9.22 -1.44 10.85
CA ALA A 69 10.07 -2.52 11.35
C ALA A 69 10.84 -2.18 12.63
N SER A 70 11.25 -3.21 13.37
CA SER A 70 12.26 -3.05 14.43
C SER A 70 13.57 -2.50 13.86
N THR A 71 14.01 -3.07 12.74
CA THR A 71 15.23 -2.72 12.01
C THR A 71 14.92 -2.64 10.52
N LEU A 72 15.18 -1.48 9.91
CA LEU A 72 15.02 -1.27 8.46
C LEU A 72 16.27 -1.75 7.70
N TYR A 73 16.05 -2.42 6.57
CA TYR A 73 17.10 -2.86 5.65
C TYR A 73 17.25 -1.91 4.46
N ASN A 74 18.43 -1.87 3.84
CA ASN A 74 18.67 -1.23 2.54
C ASN A 74 18.01 0.16 2.38
N ARG A 75 18.17 1.01 3.41
CA ARG A 75 17.74 2.40 3.36
C ARG A 75 18.55 3.17 2.32
N ASP A 76 17.93 4.18 1.73
CA ASP A 76 18.59 5.02 0.74
C ASP A 76 19.88 5.65 1.29
N ALA A 77 20.91 5.67 0.46
CA ALA A 77 22.18 6.28 0.80
C ALA A 77 22.08 7.82 0.81
N PRO A 78 22.96 8.54 1.53
CA PRO A 78 22.90 10.01 1.66
C PRO A 78 22.84 10.76 0.32
N GLU A 79 23.40 10.19 -0.75
CA GLU A 79 23.44 10.77 -2.10
C GLU A 79 22.05 10.87 -2.76
N LYS A 80 21.05 10.16 -2.23
CA LYS A 80 19.65 10.25 -2.66
C LYS A 80 18.93 11.47 -2.07
N TYR A 81 19.55 12.18 -1.13
CA TYR A 81 18.97 13.32 -0.44
C TYR A 81 19.61 14.62 -0.93
N VAL A 82 18.85 15.71 -0.87
CA VAL A 82 19.30 17.05 -1.31
C VAL A 82 20.52 17.56 -0.53
N SER A 83 20.73 17.08 0.70
CA SER A 83 21.90 17.37 1.51
C SER A 83 22.11 16.29 2.58
N ARG A 84 23.30 16.28 3.18
CA ARG A 84 23.62 15.38 4.30
C ARG A 84 22.73 15.64 5.52
N GLU A 85 22.41 16.90 5.81
CA GLU A 85 21.52 17.28 6.91
C GLU A 85 20.08 16.84 6.66
N ALA A 86 19.62 16.79 5.41
CA ALA A 86 18.32 16.23 5.06
C ALA A 86 18.28 14.72 5.29
N TYR A 87 19.34 14.00 4.90
CA TYR A 87 19.51 12.58 5.18
C TYR A 87 19.52 12.28 6.68
N ASP A 88 20.40 12.93 7.46
CA ASP A 88 20.54 12.67 8.89
C ASP A 88 19.22 12.96 9.64
N ARG A 89 18.51 14.01 9.24
CA ARG A 89 17.17 14.32 9.76
C ARG A 89 16.15 13.24 9.40
N TYR A 90 16.11 12.79 8.15
CA TYR A 90 15.20 11.74 7.71
C TYR A 90 15.41 10.43 8.48
N ILE A 91 16.67 10.01 8.66
CA ILE A 91 17.01 8.82 9.46
C ILE A 91 16.54 8.99 10.90
N ALA A 92 16.77 10.15 11.50
CA ALA A 92 16.40 10.43 12.88
C ALA A 92 14.88 10.49 13.11
N THR A 93 14.12 11.03 12.15
CA THR A 93 12.65 11.13 12.24
C THR A 93 11.93 9.85 11.86
N ASN A 94 12.57 9.00 11.05
CA ASN A 94 11.99 7.74 10.56
C ASN A 94 12.86 6.54 10.98
N PRO A 95 13.06 6.27 12.28
CA PRO A 95 13.90 5.16 12.72
C PRO A 95 13.29 3.79 12.41
N HIS A 96 11.96 3.71 12.29
CA HIS A 96 11.20 2.47 12.17
C HIS A 96 10.29 2.40 10.95
N ASN A 97 10.33 3.40 10.08
CA ASN A 97 9.55 3.41 8.84
C ASN A 97 10.37 3.84 7.62
N ASP A 98 10.02 3.28 6.48
CA ASP A 98 10.55 3.63 5.16
C ASP A 98 9.43 3.50 4.13
N SER A 99 9.59 4.19 3.00
CA SER A 99 8.64 4.14 1.91
C SER A 99 9.33 3.94 0.57
N ARG A 100 8.73 3.12 -0.30
CA ARG A 100 9.20 2.86 -1.66
C ARG A 100 8.04 2.96 -2.64
N PHE A 101 8.31 3.50 -3.83
CA PHE A 101 7.36 3.53 -4.93
C PHE A 101 7.83 2.58 -6.02
N ILE A 102 6.88 1.81 -6.55
CA ILE A 102 7.09 0.99 -7.73
C ILE A 102 6.03 1.34 -8.78
N TYR A 103 6.40 1.23 -10.05
CA TYR A 103 5.54 1.55 -11.19
C TYR A 103 5.30 0.26 -11.96
N PRO A 104 4.26 -0.50 -11.61
CA PRO A 104 4.01 -1.83 -12.19
C PRO A 104 3.51 -1.74 -13.63
N ILE A 105 2.95 -0.59 -14.02
CA ILE A 105 2.40 -0.30 -15.34
C ILE A 105 3.39 0.58 -16.11
N SER A 106 3.81 0.13 -17.29
CA SER A 106 4.70 0.90 -18.15
C SER A 106 3.98 2.13 -18.72
N GLU A 107 4.64 3.27 -18.77
CA GLU A 107 4.14 4.43 -19.53
C GLU A 107 3.97 4.05 -21.01
N GLY A 108 2.90 4.51 -21.65
CA GLY A 108 2.65 4.18 -23.03
C GLY A 108 1.42 4.85 -23.61
N ALA A 109 1.10 4.47 -24.85
CA ALA A 109 -0.01 5.06 -25.61
C ALA A 109 -1.40 4.86 -24.97
N TRP A 110 -1.54 3.94 -24.00
CA TRP A 110 -2.77 3.71 -23.26
C TRP A 110 -3.16 4.89 -22.35
N LEU A 111 -2.25 5.83 -22.10
CA LEU A 111 -2.45 6.98 -21.21
C LEU A 111 -2.64 8.27 -22.02
N ASN A 112 -3.72 9.01 -21.75
CA ASN A 112 -3.99 10.33 -22.31
C ASN A 112 -4.40 11.30 -21.20
N GLY A 113 -3.40 11.90 -20.54
CA GLY A 113 -3.63 12.70 -19.33
C GLY A 113 -4.18 11.84 -18.20
N GLU A 114 -5.39 12.16 -17.73
CA GLU A 114 -6.08 11.40 -16.67
C GLU A 114 -7.07 10.35 -17.23
N LEU A 115 -7.07 10.15 -18.55
CA LEU A 115 -7.96 9.21 -19.23
C LEU A 115 -7.17 8.04 -19.82
N ALA A 116 -7.80 6.87 -19.85
CA ALA A 116 -7.34 5.76 -20.68
C ALA A 116 -7.63 6.07 -22.16
N ALA A 117 -6.67 5.80 -23.03
CA ALA A 117 -6.77 6.09 -24.46
C ALA A 117 -7.76 5.13 -25.16
N GLU A 118 -8.66 5.69 -25.96
CA GLU A 118 -9.74 4.94 -26.63
C GLU A 118 -9.24 3.98 -27.73
N SER A 119 -8.10 4.28 -28.35
CA SER A 119 -7.57 3.52 -29.49
C SER A 119 -6.62 2.39 -29.11
N VAL A 120 -6.40 2.17 -27.81
CA VAL A 120 -5.47 1.18 -27.29
C VAL A 120 -6.26 0.02 -26.72
N GLU A 121 -5.90 -1.20 -27.12
CA GLU A 121 -6.57 -2.43 -26.67
C GLU A 121 -5.80 -3.16 -25.57
N GLU A 122 -4.55 -2.77 -25.33
CA GLU A 122 -3.63 -3.48 -24.45
C GLU A 122 -2.76 -2.53 -23.63
N ILE A 123 -2.40 -2.98 -22.43
CA ILE A 123 -1.54 -2.28 -21.48
C ILE A 123 -0.45 -3.23 -21.01
N GLU A 124 0.76 -2.73 -20.83
CA GLU A 124 1.87 -3.53 -20.32
C GLU A 124 2.00 -3.36 -18.80
N ILE A 125 1.91 -4.47 -18.08
CA ILE A 125 2.09 -4.55 -16.63
C ILE A 125 3.22 -5.53 -16.38
N ARG A 126 4.37 -5.05 -15.89
CA ARG A 126 5.56 -5.86 -15.60
C ARG A 126 6.03 -6.73 -16.77
N ASN A 127 6.14 -6.14 -17.97
CA ASN A 127 6.49 -6.84 -19.22
C ASN A 127 5.49 -7.92 -19.64
N GLN A 128 4.27 -7.89 -19.11
CA GLN A 128 3.17 -8.74 -19.54
C GLN A 128 2.07 -7.88 -20.15
N THR A 129 1.54 -8.34 -21.27
CA THR A 129 0.46 -7.65 -21.98
C THR A 129 -0.89 -8.03 -21.39
N PHE A 130 -1.68 -7.03 -21.00
CA PHE A 130 -3.04 -7.17 -20.52
C PHE A 130 -4.00 -6.47 -21.47
N ARG A 131 -5.11 -7.13 -21.79
CA ARG A 131 -6.17 -6.49 -22.58
C ARG A 131 -6.89 -5.44 -21.73
N LEU A 132 -7.12 -4.26 -22.30
CA LEU A 132 -7.96 -3.25 -21.70
C LEU A 132 -9.44 -3.69 -21.72
N PRO A 133 -10.16 -3.49 -20.60
CA PRO A 133 -11.54 -3.94 -20.47
C PRO A 133 -12.51 -3.14 -21.32
N SER A 134 -13.57 -3.81 -21.75
CA SER A 134 -14.75 -3.15 -22.32
C SER A 134 -15.56 -2.42 -21.25
N LEU A 135 -16.37 -1.44 -21.67
CA LEU A 135 -17.26 -0.68 -20.76
C LEU A 135 -18.20 -1.57 -19.93
N GLY A 136 -18.63 -2.71 -20.50
CA GLY A 136 -19.47 -3.67 -19.79
C GLY A 136 -18.74 -4.40 -18.65
N GLU A 137 -17.43 -4.62 -18.78
CA GLU A 137 -16.63 -5.34 -17.79
C GLU A 137 -16.37 -4.51 -16.53
N TYR A 138 -16.31 -3.18 -16.64
CA TYR A 138 -16.31 -2.26 -15.49
C TYR A 138 -17.59 -2.41 -14.66
N LYS A 139 -18.75 -2.37 -15.34
CA LYS A 139 -20.04 -2.50 -14.66
C LYS A 139 -20.21 -3.82 -13.93
N LEU A 140 -19.69 -4.93 -14.49
CA LEU A 140 -19.70 -6.24 -13.83
C LEU A 140 -18.90 -6.27 -12.53
N ARG A 141 -17.97 -5.32 -12.33
CA ARG A 141 -17.15 -5.14 -11.12
C ARG A 141 -17.68 -4.04 -10.20
N GLY A 142 -18.86 -3.49 -10.48
CA GLY A 142 -19.40 -2.36 -9.73
C GLY A 142 -18.58 -1.07 -9.89
N ILE A 143 -17.83 -0.94 -10.99
CA ILE A 143 -17.14 0.30 -11.34
C ILE A 143 -18.06 1.08 -12.28
N GLU A 144 -18.65 2.14 -11.77
CA GLU A 144 -19.42 3.11 -12.55
C GLU A 144 -18.48 4.18 -13.08
N LEU A 145 -18.46 4.37 -14.40
CA LEU A 145 -17.65 5.41 -15.03
C LEU A 145 -18.28 6.77 -14.75
N GLU A 146 -17.49 7.75 -14.31
CA GLU A 146 -18.00 9.10 -14.04
C GLU A 146 -18.34 9.85 -15.33
N ILE A 147 -17.63 9.57 -16.43
CA ILE A 147 -17.80 10.26 -17.73
C ILE A 147 -17.87 9.25 -18.89
N PRO A 148 -18.92 8.41 -18.98
CA PRO A 148 -19.01 7.42 -20.07
C PRO A 148 -19.12 8.08 -21.45
N PRO A 149 -18.50 7.52 -22.51
CA PRO A 149 -17.77 6.25 -22.53
C PRO A 149 -16.29 6.36 -22.13
N GLN A 150 -15.81 7.53 -21.70
CA GLN A 150 -14.43 7.73 -21.30
C GLN A 150 -14.16 7.01 -19.99
N VAL A 151 -12.97 6.42 -19.90
CA VAL A 151 -12.50 5.72 -18.70
C VAL A 151 -11.41 6.57 -18.08
N GLN A 152 -11.59 6.95 -16.83
CA GLN A 152 -10.55 7.61 -16.06
C GLN A 152 -9.48 6.61 -15.60
N VAL A 153 -8.23 7.04 -15.50
CA VAL A 153 -7.12 6.15 -15.15
C VAL A 153 -7.35 5.46 -13.79
N PHE A 154 -7.96 6.14 -12.83
CA PHE A 154 -8.28 5.49 -11.54
C PHE A 154 -9.36 4.41 -11.64
N GLU A 155 -10.32 4.54 -12.56
CA GLU A 155 -11.35 3.52 -12.82
C GLU A 155 -10.68 2.28 -13.43
N LEU A 156 -9.75 2.49 -14.36
CA LEU A 156 -8.88 1.43 -14.89
C LEU A 156 -8.04 0.79 -13.77
N CYS A 157 -7.46 1.57 -12.84
CA CYS A 157 -6.70 1.02 -11.72
C CYS A 157 -7.57 0.12 -10.84
N ARG A 158 -8.80 0.54 -10.50
CA ARG A 158 -9.77 -0.29 -9.74
C ARG A 158 -10.08 -1.59 -10.47
N PHE A 159 -10.25 -1.53 -11.78
CA PHE A 159 -10.43 -2.74 -12.60
C PHE A 159 -9.20 -3.65 -12.53
N LEU A 160 -8.01 -3.11 -12.76
CA LEU A 160 -6.76 -3.88 -12.79
C LEU A 160 -6.44 -4.50 -11.43
N SER A 161 -6.73 -3.80 -10.33
CA SER A 161 -6.54 -4.33 -8.98
C SER A 161 -7.40 -5.55 -8.69
N ASP A 162 -8.63 -5.60 -9.23
CA ASP A 162 -9.50 -6.78 -9.15
C ASP A 162 -9.04 -7.88 -10.13
N ALA A 163 -8.57 -7.50 -11.31
CA ALA A 163 -8.22 -8.45 -12.38
C ALA A 163 -6.86 -9.13 -12.20
N THR A 164 -5.88 -8.49 -11.55
CA THR A 164 -4.51 -9.02 -11.46
C THR A 164 -3.75 -8.53 -10.23
N ARG A 165 -3.03 -9.46 -9.58
CA ARG A 165 -2.05 -9.13 -8.52
C ARG A 165 -0.78 -8.45 -9.03
N ALA A 166 -0.57 -8.42 -10.35
CA ALA A 166 0.64 -7.84 -10.95
C ALA A 166 0.77 -6.33 -10.73
N VAL A 167 -0.33 -5.64 -10.41
CA VAL A 167 -0.28 -4.22 -10.04
C VAL A 167 0.29 -3.99 -8.64
N LEU A 168 0.41 -5.02 -7.80
CA LEU A 168 1.02 -4.91 -6.47
C LEU A 168 2.48 -5.33 -6.50
N ALA A 169 3.19 -5.10 -5.40
CA ALA A 169 4.60 -5.42 -5.26
C ALA A 169 4.86 -6.92 -5.37
N THR A 170 5.96 -7.27 -6.03
CA THR A 170 6.50 -8.62 -6.04
C THR A 170 7.05 -8.99 -4.66
N PRO A 171 7.24 -10.29 -4.35
CA PRO A 171 7.87 -10.69 -3.10
C PRO A 171 9.26 -10.09 -2.85
N GLN A 172 9.99 -9.75 -3.91
CA GLN A 172 11.29 -9.07 -3.81
C GLN A 172 11.11 -7.58 -3.46
N GLU A 173 10.17 -6.89 -4.10
CA GLU A 173 9.89 -5.48 -3.85
C GLU A 173 9.30 -5.24 -2.45
N GLN A 174 8.41 -6.13 -1.98
CA GLN A 174 7.88 -6.09 -0.61
C GLN A 174 9.00 -6.12 0.46
N ARG A 175 10.13 -6.74 0.12
CA ARG A 175 11.25 -6.96 1.05
C ARG A 175 12.36 -5.92 0.91
N LEU A 176 12.18 -4.86 0.11
CA LEU A 176 13.21 -3.84 -0.12
C LEU A 176 13.76 -3.25 1.18
N SER A 177 12.89 -2.99 2.16
CA SER A 177 13.27 -2.43 3.46
C SER A 177 13.15 -3.42 4.63
N VAL A 178 12.97 -4.72 4.33
CA VAL A 178 12.82 -5.81 5.30
C VAL A 178 14.14 -6.59 5.42
N LEU A 179 14.53 -6.97 6.64
CA LEU A 179 15.75 -7.77 6.84
C LEU A 179 15.69 -9.11 6.06
N PRO A 180 16.76 -9.51 5.36
CA PRO A 180 16.73 -10.68 4.48
C PRO A 180 16.43 -12.01 5.17
N ASP A 181 16.78 -12.16 6.46
CA ASP A 181 16.60 -13.38 7.25
C ASP A 181 15.17 -13.55 7.80
N MET A 182 14.33 -12.51 7.75
CA MET A 182 12.96 -12.60 8.21
C MET A 182 12.11 -13.51 7.30
N THR A 183 11.27 -14.31 7.93
CA THR A 183 10.27 -15.14 7.25
C THR A 183 8.94 -14.40 7.18
N ARG A 184 8.21 -14.51 6.06
CA ARG A 184 6.84 -14.00 5.98
C ARG A 184 5.93 -14.92 6.77
N ILE A 185 5.23 -14.39 7.76
CA ILE A 185 4.37 -15.17 8.65
C ILE A 185 2.88 -14.94 8.39
N LEU A 186 2.50 -13.81 7.77
CA LEU A 186 1.12 -13.51 7.42
C LEU A 186 1.07 -12.69 6.12
N ASP A 187 0.01 -12.89 5.34
CA ASP A 187 -0.23 -12.26 4.03
C ASP A 187 -1.75 -12.03 3.90
N LEU A 188 -2.17 -10.77 3.81
CA LEU A 188 -3.57 -10.34 3.87
C LEU A 188 -3.91 -9.46 2.66
N ALA A 189 -4.84 -9.93 1.84
CA ALA A 189 -5.47 -9.13 0.80
C ALA A 189 -6.63 -8.27 1.34
N GLU A 190 -7.27 -8.74 2.41
CA GLU A 190 -8.42 -8.11 3.04
C GLU A 190 -8.17 -7.99 4.54
N TRP A 191 -8.35 -6.79 5.08
CA TRP A 191 -8.19 -6.45 6.50
C TRP A 191 -9.00 -5.18 6.83
N HIS A 192 -9.14 -4.86 8.11
CA HIS A 192 -9.80 -3.65 8.58
C HIS A 192 -8.75 -2.59 8.96
N HIS A 193 -8.70 -1.51 8.19
CA HIS A 193 -7.86 -0.34 8.40
C HIS A 193 -8.51 0.65 9.39
N PRO A 194 -7.74 1.24 10.32
CA PRO A 194 -8.26 2.26 11.24
C PRO A 194 -8.63 3.55 10.50
N ASP A 195 -9.67 4.23 10.97
CA ASP A 195 -10.05 5.56 10.48
C ASP A 195 -9.11 6.66 11.00
N VAL A 196 -7.90 6.68 10.44
CA VAL A 196 -6.81 7.56 10.86
C VAL A 196 -7.10 9.04 10.63
N VAL A 197 -7.94 9.38 9.64
CA VAL A 197 -8.35 10.77 9.38
C VAL A 197 -9.29 11.28 10.48
N ASN A 198 -10.16 10.42 11.00
CA ASN A 198 -10.99 10.73 12.17
C ASN A 198 -10.29 10.46 13.51
N GLY A 199 -8.99 10.15 13.49
CA GLY A 199 -8.14 10.08 14.67
C GLY A 199 -8.03 8.71 15.33
N GLU A 200 -8.57 7.64 14.73
CA GLU A 200 -8.33 6.27 15.21
C GLU A 200 -6.87 5.89 15.00
N LEU A 201 -6.17 5.57 16.08
CA LEU A 201 -4.79 5.12 16.02
C LEU A 201 -4.69 3.61 15.76
N PRO A 202 -3.59 3.13 15.15
CA PRO A 202 -3.33 1.69 15.04
C PRO A 202 -3.44 0.94 16.38
N SER A 203 -3.02 1.53 17.50
CA SER A 203 -3.18 0.91 18.82
C SER A 203 -4.62 0.76 19.30
N GLU A 204 -5.56 1.52 18.75
CA GLU A 204 -6.99 1.45 19.06
C GLU A 204 -7.72 0.44 18.17
N SER A 205 -7.11 0.06 17.05
CA SER A 205 -7.67 -0.88 16.08
C SER A 205 -7.48 -2.34 16.52
N GLU A 206 -8.58 -3.11 16.58
CA GLU A 206 -8.54 -4.56 16.83
C GLU A 206 -7.57 -5.26 15.86
N THR A 207 -7.61 -4.89 14.58
CA THR A 207 -6.75 -5.50 13.55
C THR A 207 -5.29 -5.34 13.93
N PHE A 208 -4.83 -4.13 14.23
CA PHE A 208 -3.41 -3.88 14.50
C PHE A 208 -2.97 -4.42 15.86
N GLN A 209 -3.85 -4.45 16.86
CA GLN A 209 -3.59 -5.15 18.13
C GLN A 209 -3.33 -6.63 17.91
N GLN A 210 -4.14 -7.29 17.08
CA GLN A 210 -3.95 -8.70 16.73
C GLN A 210 -2.71 -8.93 15.87
N LEU A 211 -2.44 -8.09 14.88
CA LEU A 211 -1.23 -8.18 14.04
C LEU A 211 0.05 -8.00 14.88
N ALA A 212 0.05 -7.09 15.86
CA ALA A 212 1.16 -6.93 16.80
C ALA A 212 1.38 -8.21 17.62
N GLN A 213 0.31 -8.86 18.07
CA GLN A 213 0.40 -10.15 18.77
C GLN A 213 0.98 -11.25 17.88
N VAL A 214 0.59 -11.32 16.60
CA VAL A 214 1.17 -12.24 15.61
C VAL A 214 2.67 -11.97 15.42
N LEU A 215 3.10 -10.70 15.31
CA LEU A 215 4.51 -10.35 15.17
C LEU A 215 5.34 -10.76 16.39
N VAL A 216 4.81 -10.61 17.60
CA VAL A 216 5.50 -11.01 18.84
C VAL A 216 5.67 -12.53 18.92
N THR A 217 4.58 -13.26 18.72
CA THR A 217 4.51 -14.71 18.97
C THR A 217 4.97 -15.55 17.78
N GLY A 218 4.75 -15.07 16.56
CA GLY A 218 4.83 -15.87 15.34
C GLY A 218 3.60 -16.77 15.12
N GLU A 219 2.58 -16.71 15.98
CA GLU A 219 1.38 -17.54 15.91
C GLU A 219 0.27 -16.80 15.17
N VAL A 220 -0.02 -17.23 13.94
CA VAL A 220 -1.05 -16.60 13.08
C VAL A 220 -2.46 -16.74 13.65
N GLU A 221 -2.65 -17.67 14.59
CA GLU A 221 -3.90 -17.98 15.27
C GLU A 221 -4.39 -16.83 16.14
N HIS A 222 -3.54 -15.84 16.43
CA HIS A 222 -3.92 -14.60 17.11
C HIS A 222 -4.64 -13.60 16.20
N TYR A 223 -4.55 -13.74 14.88
CA TYR A 223 -5.33 -12.93 13.95
C TYR A 223 -6.70 -13.56 13.74
N ARG A 224 -7.70 -13.00 14.43
CA ARG A 224 -9.11 -13.39 14.43
C ARG A 224 -9.97 -12.11 14.42
N PRO A 225 -9.98 -11.36 13.30
CA PRO A 225 -10.70 -10.10 13.24
C PRO A 225 -12.20 -10.34 13.46
N SER A 226 -12.82 -9.52 14.32
CA SER A 226 -14.28 -9.53 14.52
C SER A 226 -15.00 -8.58 13.57
N LEU A 227 -14.31 -7.52 13.13
CA LEU A 227 -14.79 -6.57 12.13
C LEU A 227 -14.59 -7.09 10.70
N PRO A 228 -15.51 -6.80 9.77
CA PRO A 228 -15.31 -7.08 8.35
C PRO A 228 -14.16 -6.25 7.80
N SER A 229 -13.51 -6.70 6.73
CA SER A 229 -12.51 -5.88 6.04
C SER A 229 -13.15 -4.63 5.43
N ASN A 230 -12.47 -3.49 5.55
CA ASN A 230 -12.88 -2.23 4.91
C ASN A 230 -11.90 -1.78 3.82
N THR A 231 -10.90 -2.58 3.47
CA THR A 231 -9.79 -2.21 2.57
C THR A 231 -10.12 -2.19 1.08
N HIS A 232 -11.31 -2.63 0.69
CA HIS A 232 -11.81 -2.46 -0.67
C HIS A 232 -12.09 -0.98 -0.96
N TRP A 233 -11.71 -0.50 -2.15
CA TRP A 233 -11.81 0.93 -2.53
C TRP A 233 -13.23 1.49 -2.45
N GLN A 234 -14.26 0.66 -2.57
CA GLN A 234 -15.67 1.10 -2.44
C GLN A 234 -16.00 1.63 -1.04
N ASN A 235 -15.24 1.25 -0.02
CA ASN A 235 -15.43 1.79 1.33
C ASN A 235 -14.77 3.16 1.51
N TRP A 236 -14.00 3.63 0.53
CA TRP A 236 -13.25 4.89 0.57
C TRP A 236 -13.57 5.76 -0.67
N PRO A 237 -14.84 6.14 -0.89
CA PRO A 237 -15.28 6.80 -2.12
C PRO A 237 -14.70 8.22 -2.32
N ASP A 238 -14.22 8.85 -1.24
CA ASP A 238 -13.65 10.20 -1.24
C ASP A 238 -12.12 10.23 -1.47
N ALA A 239 -11.47 9.06 -1.49
CA ALA A 239 -10.05 8.95 -1.82
C ALA A 239 -9.75 9.54 -3.20
N GLY A 240 -8.74 10.41 -3.29
CA GLY A 240 -8.30 11.03 -4.55
C GLY A 240 -9.06 12.29 -4.98
N ARG A 241 -10.03 12.80 -4.20
CA ARG A 241 -10.89 13.92 -4.61
C ARG A 241 -10.42 15.34 -4.20
N LEU A 242 -9.14 15.55 -3.86
CA LEU A 242 -8.55 16.86 -3.44
C LEU A 242 -7.50 17.47 -4.38
#